data_AF-A0A6U3TQY6-F1
#
_entry.id   AF-A0A6U3TQY6-F1
#
_cell.length_a   1.000
_cell.length_b   1.000
_cell.length_c   1.000
_cell.angle_alpha   90.00
_cell.angle_beta   90.00
_cell.angle_gamma   90.00
#
_symmetry.space_group_name_H-M   'P 1'
#
loop_
_entity.id
_entity.type
_entity.pdbx_description
1 polymer ?
#
loop_
_entity_poly.entity_id
_entity_poly.type
_entity_poly.pdbx_seq_one_letter_code
_entity_poly.pdbx_strand_id
1 'polypeptide(L)'
;MDATEAFLIEFDPSVITYEEILDQWADMHAPFYPSSCQYRSAIFYSNEKQCNTAKSKIEELGKGGQRKVYVDIEPVSAFYRAEEYHQDFLDKQMSSSAI
;
A
#
# COMPACT_ATOMS: atom_id res chain seq x y z
N MET A 1 5.82 -19.30 3.28
CA MET A 1 4.87 -18.75 2.29
C MET A 1 4.82 -17.29 2.61
N ASP A 2 5.53 -16.50 1.81
CA ASP A 2 6.07 -15.21 2.25
C ASP A 2 5.18 -14.10 1.68
N ALA A 3 3.89 -14.16 2.01
CA ALA A 3 2.88 -13.20 1.55
C ALA A 3 2.80 -12.02 2.54
N THR A 4 2.42 -10.85 2.03
CA THR A 4 2.13 -9.65 2.83
C THR A 4 0.65 -9.30 2.71
N GLU A 5 0.04 -8.81 3.79
CA GLU A 5 -1.30 -8.23 3.73
C GLU A 5 -1.29 -7.02 2.81
N ALA A 6 -2.19 -6.99 1.82
CA ALA A 6 -2.17 -6.00 0.76
C ALA A 6 -3.58 -5.68 0.26
N PHE A 7 -3.72 -4.48 -0.30
CA PHE A 7 -4.92 -4.04 -1.00
C PHE A 7 -4.67 -4.06 -2.51
N LEU A 8 -5.62 -4.63 -3.27
CA LEU A 8 -5.70 -4.45 -4.71
C LEU A 8 -6.66 -3.29 -4.98
N ILE A 9 -6.14 -2.21 -5.57
CA ILE A 9 -6.90 -0.98 -5.79
C ILE A 9 -7.19 -0.83 -7.28
N GLU A 10 -8.46 -0.88 -7.64
CA GLU A 10 -8.96 -0.46 -8.94
C GLU A 10 -9.38 1.01 -8.85
N PHE A 11 -8.92 1.84 -9.79
CA PHE A 11 -9.19 3.28 -9.78
C PHE A 11 -9.31 3.83 -11.19
N ASP A 12 -10.04 4.94 -11.34
CA ASP A 12 -10.15 5.69 -12.59
C ASP A 12 -9.07 6.79 -12.64
N PRO A 13 -8.08 6.71 -13.55
CA PRO A 13 -7.02 7.70 -13.68
C PRO A 13 -7.50 9.11 -14.07
N SER A 14 -8.74 9.26 -14.53
CA SER A 14 -9.35 10.57 -14.81
C SER A 14 -9.88 11.28 -13.57
N VAL A 15 -10.07 10.54 -12.47
CA VAL A 15 -10.57 11.05 -11.19
C VAL A 15 -9.47 11.17 -10.16
N ILE A 16 -8.59 10.17 -10.07
CA ILE A 16 -7.46 10.14 -9.13
C ILE A 16 -6.22 9.56 -9.80
N THR A 17 -5.08 10.20 -9.61
CA THR A 17 -3.81 9.74 -10.15
C THR A 17 -3.17 8.70 -9.25
N TYR A 18 -2.28 7.89 -9.83
CA TYR A 18 -1.49 6.93 -9.06
C TYR A 18 -0.58 7.61 -8.02
N GLU A 19 -0.12 8.83 -8.31
CA GLU A 19 0.70 9.63 -7.39
C GLU A 19 -0.10 10.01 -6.14
N GLU A 20 -1.32 10.52 -6.31
CA GLU A 20 -2.22 10.84 -5.18
C GLU A 20 -2.55 9.61 -4.31
N ILE A 21 -2.69 8.43 -4.94
CA ILE A 21 -2.86 7.17 -4.19
C ILE A 21 -1.63 6.87 -3.33
N LEU A 22 -0.42 7.06 -3.88
CA LEU A 22 0.82 6.85 -3.14
C LEU A 22 1.05 7.91 -2.05
N ASP A 23 0.59 9.14 -2.25
CA ASP A 23 0.57 10.19 -1.22
C ASP A 23 -0.27 9.74 -0.03
N GLN A 24 -1.51 9.32 -0.30
CA GLN A 24 -2.41 8.82 0.74
C GLN A 24 -1.85 7.58 1.44
N TRP A 25 -1.25 6.65 0.69
CA TRP A 25 -0.60 5.46 1.25
C TRP A 25 0.54 5.85 2.20
N ALA A 26 1.37 6.83 1.83
CA ALA A 26 2.47 7.32 2.65
C ALA A 26 2.00 8.04 3.92
N ASP A 27 0.86 8.73 3.87
CA ASP A 27 0.28 9.40 5.04
C ASP A 27 -0.35 8.43 6.05
N MET A 28 -0.76 7.24 5.60
CA MET A 28 -1.43 6.23 6.44
C MET A 28 -0.48 5.39 7.30
N HIS A 29 0.82 5.34 7.00
CA HIS A 29 1.75 4.50 7.77
C HIS A 29 3.20 5.03 7.70
N ALA A 30 4.04 4.60 8.64
CA ALA A 30 5.41 5.08 8.78
C ALA A 30 6.44 3.99 8.40
N PRO A 31 6.93 3.92 7.14
CA PRO A 31 7.80 2.85 6.65
C PRO A 31 9.29 3.04 7.04
N PHE A 32 9.56 3.43 8.29
CA PHE A 32 10.92 3.75 8.77
C PHE A 32 11.57 2.65 9.60
N TYR A 33 10.91 1.49 9.73
CA TYR A 33 11.39 0.35 10.50
C TYR A 33 11.09 -0.97 9.75
N PRO A 34 11.96 -1.98 9.86
CA PRO A 34 11.67 -3.30 9.31
C PRO A 34 10.48 -3.93 10.04
N SER A 35 9.68 -4.68 9.30
CA SER A 35 8.50 -5.40 9.79
C SER A 35 8.55 -6.87 9.38
N SER A 36 7.71 -7.71 9.98
CA SER A 36 7.59 -9.11 9.55
C SER A 36 7.10 -9.20 8.11
N CYS A 37 7.34 -10.34 7.46
CA CYS A 37 6.95 -10.56 6.06
C CYS A 37 5.46 -10.29 5.81
N GLN A 38 4.58 -10.55 6.78
CA GLN A 38 3.14 -10.35 6.61
C GLN A 38 2.70 -8.88 6.64
N TYR A 39 3.56 -7.99 7.19
CA TYR A 39 3.26 -6.58 7.41
C TYR A 39 4.35 -5.65 6.84
N ARG A 40 5.15 -6.14 5.88
CA ARG A 40 6.17 -5.29 5.26
C ARG A 40 5.50 -4.21 4.43
N SER A 41 6.09 -3.02 4.41
CA SER A 41 5.69 -1.98 3.46
C SER A 41 6.19 -2.37 2.07
N ALA A 42 5.27 -2.49 1.12
CA ALA A 42 5.58 -2.84 -0.26
C ALA A 42 4.63 -2.14 -1.23
N ILE A 43 5.14 -1.81 -2.42
CA ILE A 43 4.36 -1.32 -3.56
C ILE A 43 4.50 -2.33 -4.69
N PHE A 44 3.37 -2.89 -5.12
CA PHE A 44 3.30 -3.85 -6.22
C PHE A 44 2.82 -3.15 -7.50
N TYR A 45 3.72 -2.93 -8.46
CA TYR A 45 3.41 -2.17 -9.67
C TYR A 45 2.95 -3.08 -10.82
N SER A 46 2.03 -2.59 -11.65
CA SER A 46 1.51 -3.31 -12.82
C SER A 46 2.19 -2.92 -14.14
N ASN A 47 2.96 -1.81 -14.16
CA ASN A 47 3.69 -1.34 -15.33
C ASN A 47 4.88 -0.45 -14.95
N GLU A 48 5.73 -0.13 -15.91
CA GLU A 48 6.93 0.70 -15.70
C GLU A 48 6.62 2.12 -15.23
N LYS A 49 5.51 2.72 -15.68
CA LYS A 49 5.11 4.06 -15.25
C LYS A 49 4.85 4.07 -13.74
N GLN A 50 4.10 3.09 -13.23
CA GLN A 50 3.87 2.92 -11.80
C GLN A 50 5.17 2.65 -11.03
N CYS A 51 6.07 1.80 -11.55
CA CYS A 51 7.37 1.53 -10.95
C CYS A 51 8.20 2.81 -10.77
N ASN A 52 8.26 3.65 -11.80
CA ASN A 52 9.00 4.90 -11.75
C ASN A 52 8.37 5.91 -10.77
N THR A 53 7.05 6.08 -10.80
CA THR A 53 6.33 6.94 -9.84
C THR A 53 6.55 6.48 -8.40
N ALA A 54 6.47 5.16 -8.13
CA ALA A 54 6.74 4.60 -6.81
C ALA A 54 8.16 4.88 -6.33
N LYS A 55 9.18 4.69 -7.19
CA LYS A 55 10.58 5.00 -6.86
C LYS A 55 10.77 6.47 -6.52
N SER A 56 10.20 7.37 -7.32
CA SER A 56 10.25 8.81 -7.05
C SER A 56 9.61 9.16 -5.71
N LYS A 57 8.47 8.53 -5.37
CA LYS A 57 7.80 8.75 -4.09
C LYS A 57 8.64 8.29 -2.90
N ILE A 58 9.24 7.11 -2.98
CA ILE A 58 10.10 6.60 -1.90
C ILE A 58 11.38 7.44 -1.74
N GLU A 59 11.94 7.93 -2.86
CA GLU A 59 13.06 8.86 -2.82
C GLU A 59 12.67 10.18 -2.13
N GLU A 60 11.48 10.71 -2.40
CA GLU A 60 10.93 11.91 -1.75
C GLU A 60 10.77 11.70 -0.23
N LEU A 61 10.18 10.59 0.19
CA LEU A 61 10.03 10.24 1.62
C LEU A 61 11.38 10.16 2.34
N GLY A 62 12.43 9.72 1.64
CA GLY A 62 13.79 9.66 2.16
C GLY A 62 14.47 11.04 2.30
N LYS A 63 14.09 12.04 1.49
CA LYS A 63 14.72 13.37 1.50
C LYS A 63 14.39 14.18 2.76
N GLY A 64 13.28 13.89 3.43
CA GLY A 64 12.82 14.59 4.63
C GLY A 64 13.46 14.13 5.95
N GLY A 65 14.27 13.07 5.98
CA GLY A 65 14.81 12.54 7.24
C GLY A 65 16.12 11.78 7.11
N GLN A 66 16.88 11.69 8.22
CA GLN A 66 18.10 10.87 8.34
C GLN A 66 17.80 9.34 8.42
N ARG A 67 16.59 8.90 8.08
CA ARG A 67 16.13 7.53 8.35
C ARG A 67 15.97 6.75 7.05
N LYS A 68 16.47 5.51 7.05
CA LYS A 68 16.29 4.55 5.97
C LYS A 68 14.79 4.27 5.79
N VAL A 69 14.32 4.33 4.55
CA VAL A 69 12.97 3.91 4.16
C VAL A 69 12.99 2.42 3.85
N TYR A 70 12.08 1.66 4.44
CA TYR A 70 11.94 0.21 4.29
C TYR A 70 10.70 -0.10 3.45
N VAL A 71 10.79 0.17 2.15
CA VAL A 71 9.71 -0.12 1.19
C VAL A 71 10.26 -0.89 0.02
N ASP A 72 9.68 -2.06 -0.24
CA ASP A 72 10.00 -2.85 -1.42
C ASP A 72 9.15 -2.38 -2.61
N ILE A 73 9.75 -2.31 -3.80
CA ILE A 73 9.06 -1.94 -5.04
C ILE A 73 9.21 -3.11 -6.02
N GLU A 74 8.14 -3.85 -6.22
CA GLU A 74 8.18 -5.16 -6.90
C GLU A 74 7.07 -5.24 -7.96
N PRO A 75 7.27 -5.98 -9.07
CA PRO A 75 6.19 -6.22 -10.01
C PRO A 75 5.08 -7.02 -9.33
N VAL A 76 3.82 -6.67 -9.61
CA VAL A 76 2.67 -7.43 -9.14
C VAL A 76 2.75 -8.88 -9.64
N SER A 77 2.45 -9.82 -8.75
CA SER A 77 2.38 -11.25 -9.05
C SER A 77 0.96 -11.76 -8.80
N ALA A 78 0.79 -12.94 -8.20
CA ALA A 78 -0.53 -13.43 -7.82
C ALA A 78 -1.08 -12.64 -6.63
N PHE A 79 -2.31 -12.15 -6.75
CA PHE A 79 -3.08 -11.59 -5.64
C PHE A 79 -4.11 -12.61 -5.15
N TYR A 80 -4.02 -12.99 -3.88
CA TYR A 80 -4.96 -13.91 -3.24
C TYR A 80 -5.91 -13.09 -2.38
N ARG A 81 -7.19 -13.08 -2.76
CA ARG A 81 -8.23 -12.38 -1.99
C ARG A 81 -8.32 -12.99 -0.59
N ALA A 82 -8.21 -12.15 0.44
CA ALA A 82 -8.40 -12.54 1.83
C ALA A 82 -9.83 -13.01 2.11
N GLU A 83 -10.07 -13.71 3.21
CA GLU A 83 -11.40 -14.17 3.58
C GLU A 83 -12.41 -13.03 3.70
N GLU A 84 -13.70 -13.35 3.55
CA GLU A 84 -14.79 -12.37 3.52
C GLU A 84 -14.91 -11.55 4.81
N TYR A 85 -14.46 -12.07 5.95
CA TYR A 85 -14.50 -11.32 7.21
C TYR A 85 -13.58 -10.09 7.21
N HIS A 86 -12.53 -10.08 6.39
CA HIS A 86 -11.59 -8.96 6.26
C HIS A 86 -12.09 -7.84 5.34
N GLN A 87 -13.00 -8.17 4.43
CA GLN A 87 -13.53 -7.21 3.46
C GLN A 87 -14.46 -6.23 4.17
N ASP A 88 -14.36 -4.94 3.88
CA ASP A 88 -15.21 -3.87 4.46
C ASP A 88 -15.31 -3.96 5.99
N PHE A 89 -14.21 -4.33 6.65
CA PHE A 89 -14.18 -4.66 8.07
C PHE A 89 -14.71 -3.51 8.95
N LEU A 90 -14.29 -2.27 8.66
CA LEU A 90 -14.72 -1.10 9.43
C LEU A 90 -16.24 -0.85 9.30
N ASP A 91 -16.79 -0.98 8.10
CA ASP A 91 -18.23 -0.80 7.85
C ASP A 91 -19.04 -1.88 8.58
N LYS A 92 -18.57 -3.14 8.55
CA LYS A 92 -19.17 -4.27 9.28
C LYS A 92 -19.15 -4.03 10.79
N GLN A 93 -18.07 -3.47 11.34
CA GLN A 93 -17.98 -3.14 12.77
C GLN A 93 -18.89 -1.96 13.15
N MET A 94 -18.91 -0.89 12.36
CA MET A 94 -19.77 0.28 12.63
C MET A 94 -21.26 -0.07 12.54
N SER A 95 -21.66 -0.94 11.60
CA SER A 95 -23.03 -1.44 11.52
C SER A 95 -23.43 -2.31 12.72
N SER A 96 -22.49 -3.01 13.35
CA SER A 96 -22.76 -3.89 14.48
C SER A 96 -22.87 -3.15 15.82
N SER A 97 -22.30 -1.94 15.93
CA SER A 97 -22.40 -1.10 17.13
C SER A 97 -23.67 -0.22 17.18
N ALA A 98 -24.54 -0.29 16.17
CA ALA A 98 -25.76 0.51 16.07
C ALA A 98 -27.03 -0.18 16.62
N ILE A 99 -26.90 -1.19 17.50
CA ILE A 99 -28.02 -1.89 18.16
C ILE A 99 -27.90 -1.76 19.68
#